data_AF-A0A4Y2RG32-F1
#
_entry.id   AF-A0A4Y2RG32-F1
#
_cell.length_a   1.000
_cell.length_b   1.000
_cell.length_c   1.000
_cell.angle_alpha   90.00
_cell.angle_beta   90.00
_cell.angle_gamma   90.00
#
_symmetry.space_group_name_H-M   'P 1'
#
loop_
_entity.id
_entity.type
_entity.pdbx_description
1 polymer ?
#
loop_
_entity_poly.entity_id
_entity_poly.type
_entity_poly.pdbx_seq_one_letter_code
_entity_poly.pdbx_strand_id
1 'polypeptide(L)'
;MTTSLRIVDARGLISQFKPTFIRLIFALQAVFQLSNATSDLLQSPQLDYPEALTLLDCLKDDLMKLRKKSSLEAMPDKAALLCQEMGLEEEKKKDVKSCPYF
;
A
#
# COMPACT_ATOMS: atom_id res chain seq x y z
N MET A 1 -5.93 24.12 -22.60
CA MET A 1 -5.17 24.43 -21.38
C MET A 1 -6.04 24.21 -20.14
N THR A 2 -6.18 22.98 -19.63
CA THR A 2 -7.04 22.72 -18.44
C THR A 2 -6.52 21.60 -17.53
N THR A 3 -5.39 20.97 -17.87
CA THR A 3 -4.81 19.86 -17.12
C THR A 3 -3.96 20.31 -15.92
N SER A 4 -3.34 21.49 -15.98
CA SER A 4 -2.44 21.98 -14.92
C SER A 4 -3.15 22.36 -13.61
N LEU A 5 -4.36 22.91 -13.67
CA LEU A 5 -5.14 23.31 -12.48
C LEU A 5 -5.60 22.12 -11.63
N ARG A 6 -5.95 20.98 -12.25
CA ARG A 6 -6.43 19.80 -11.52
C ARG A 6 -5.30 19.04 -10.81
N ILE A 7 -4.09 19.07 -11.38
CA ILE A 7 -2.92 18.38 -10.82
C ILE A 7 -2.45 19.07 -9.51
N VAL A 8 -2.53 20.40 -9.45
CA VAL A 8 -2.18 21.17 -8.23
C VAL A 8 -3.15 20.87 -7.09
N ASP A 9 -4.44 20.70 -7.41
CA ASP A 9 -5.49 20.40 -6.42
C ASP A 9 -5.36 18.98 -5.83
N ALA A 10 -5.15 17.97 -6.69
CA ALA A 10 -4.96 16.60 -6.22
C ALA A 10 -3.71 16.43 -5.33
N ARG A 11 -2.62 17.16 -5.66
CA ARG A 11 -1.41 17.19 -4.83
C ARG A 11 -1.68 17.80 -3.46
N GLY A 12 -2.34 18.96 -3.42
CA GLY A 12 -2.74 19.60 -2.16
C GLY A 12 -3.68 18.76 -1.30
N LEU A 13 -4.50 17.90 -1.92
CA LEU A 13 -5.36 16.95 -1.20
C LEU A 13 -4.55 15.79 -0.61
N ILE A 14 -3.64 15.21 -1.39
CA ILE A 14 -2.83 14.06 -0.95
C ILE A 14 -1.91 14.44 0.22
N SER A 15 -1.38 15.68 0.24
CA SER A 15 -0.53 16.16 1.34
C SER A 15 -1.25 16.32 2.67
N GLN A 16 -2.59 16.35 2.67
CA GLN A 16 -3.40 16.40 3.89
C GLN A 16 -3.55 15.02 4.55
N PHE A 17 -3.24 13.93 3.85
CA PHE A 17 -3.33 12.59 4.40
C PHE A 17 -2.09 12.20 5.19
N LYS A 18 -2.30 11.48 6.29
CA LYS A 18 -1.19 10.86 7.04
C LYS A 18 -0.48 9.83 6.15
N PRO A 19 0.85 9.75 6.15
CA PRO A 19 1.60 8.75 5.37
C PRO A 19 1.13 7.31 5.61
N THR A 20 0.75 6.98 6.86
CA THR A 20 0.15 5.68 7.20
C THR A 20 -1.16 5.40 6.45
N PHE A 21 -2.00 6.42 6.26
CA PHE A 21 -3.24 6.28 5.49
C PHE A 21 -2.94 6.03 4.01
N ILE A 22 -1.96 6.73 3.44
CA ILE A 22 -1.49 6.50 2.07
C ILE A 22 -1.01 5.04 1.92
N ARG A 23 -0.19 4.54 2.85
CA ARG A 23 0.26 3.13 2.84
C ARG A 23 -0.91 2.14 2.91
N LEU A 24 -1.95 2.42 3.70
CA LEU A 24 -3.16 1.59 3.77
C LEU A 24 -3.91 1.53 2.43
N ILE A 25 -3.97 2.64 1.67
CA ILE A 25 -4.59 2.64 0.34
C ILE A 25 -3.86 1.67 -0.59
N PHE A 26 -2.52 1.70 -0.60
CA PHE A 26 -1.74 0.77 -1.42
C PHE A 26 -1.89 -0.68 -0.96
N ALA A 27 -1.96 -0.92 0.36
CA ALA A 27 -2.24 -2.25 0.91
C ALA A 27 -3.61 -2.79 0.45
N LEU A 28 -4.65 -1.97 0.53
CA LEU A 28 -5.98 -2.31 0.02
C LEU A 28 -5.95 -2.59 -1.49
N GLN A 29 -5.25 -1.77 -2.27
CA GLN A 29 -5.09 -1.99 -3.70
C GLN A 29 -4.47 -3.36 -4.00
N ALA A 30 -3.43 -3.78 -3.28
CA ALA A 30 -2.84 -5.11 -3.49
C ALA A 30 -3.79 -6.24 -3.11
N VAL A 31 -4.53 -6.11 -2.00
CA VAL A 31 -5.56 -7.08 -1.61
C VAL A 31 -6.61 -7.22 -2.71
N PHE A 32 -7.12 -6.11 -3.25
CA PHE A 32 -8.06 -6.12 -4.36
C PHE A 32 -7.49 -6.79 -5.61
N GLN A 33 -6.26 -6.47 -6.00
CA GLN A 33 -5.61 -7.06 -7.18
C GLN A 33 -5.45 -8.57 -7.06
N LEU A 34 -4.96 -9.06 -5.92
CA LEU A 34 -4.83 -10.50 -5.67
C LEU A 34 -6.18 -11.21 -5.65
N SER A 35 -7.19 -10.58 -5.01
CA SER A 35 -8.53 -11.15 -4.90
C SER A 35 -9.20 -11.24 -6.27
N ASN A 36 -9.08 -10.20 -7.10
CA ASN A 36 -9.59 -10.20 -8.47
C ASN A 36 -8.87 -11.23 -9.34
N ALA A 37 -7.54 -11.26 -9.34
CA ALA A 37 -6.79 -12.23 -10.14
C ALA A 37 -7.16 -13.68 -9.77
N THR A 38 -7.34 -13.96 -8.47
CA THR A 38 -7.79 -15.28 -8.01
C THR A 38 -9.23 -15.57 -8.43
N SER A 39 -10.12 -14.57 -8.34
CA SER A 39 -11.50 -14.69 -8.80
C SER A 39 -11.57 -15.01 -10.30
N ASP A 40 -10.76 -14.35 -11.12
CA ASP A 40 -10.72 -14.58 -12.57
C ASP A 40 -10.28 -16.02 -12.87
N LEU A 41 -9.27 -16.53 -12.15
CA LEU A 41 -8.82 -17.92 -12.28
C LEU A 41 -9.90 -18.91 -11.83
N LEU A 42 -10.59 -18.64 -10.72
CA LEU A 42 -11.67 -19.49 -10.19
C LEU A 42 -12.89 -19.56 -11.11
N GLN A 43 -13.09 -18.57 -11.97
CA GLN A 43 -14.16 -18.57 -12.97
C GLN A 43 -13.81 -19.33 -14.25
N SER A 44 -12.58 -19.87 -14.36
CA SER A 44 -12.17 -20.66 -15.52
C SER A 44 -12.99 -21.96 -15.62
N PRO A 45 -13.64 -22.22 -16.77
CA PRO A 45 -14.48 -23.40 -16.94
C PRO A 45 -13.69 -24.72 -17.03
N GLN A 46 -12.37 -24.66 -17.17
CA GLN A 46 -11.50 -25.84 -17.16
C GLN A 46 -10.92 -26.16 -15.78
N LEU A 47 -11.16 -25.30 -14.78
CA LEU A 47 -10.58 -25.45 -13.46
C LEU A 47 -11.26 -26.59 -12.71
N ASP A 48 -10.46 -27.54 -12.22
CA ASP A 48 -10.98 -28.62 -11.39
C ASP A 48 -11.08 -28.20 -9.90
N TYR A 49 -11.79 -29.01 -9.11
CA TYR A 49 -12.01 -28.70 -7.70
C TYR A 49 -10.71 -28.67 -6.86
N PRO A 50 -9.78 -29.63 -7.01
CA PRO A 50 -8.47 -29.57 -6.34
C PRO A 50 -7.64 -28.31 -6.70
N GLU A 51 -7.62 -27.90 -7.96
CA GLU A 51 -6.94 -26.69 -8.41
C GLU A 51 -7.59 -25.44 -7.81
N ALA A 52 -8.93 -25.39 -7.74
CA ALA A 52 -9.65 -24.31 -7.08
C ALA A 52 -9.30 -24.18 -5.59
N LEU A 53 -9.19 -25.29 -4.87
CA LEU A 53 -8.73 -25.29 -3.46
C LEU A 53 -7.30 -24.76 -3.34
N THR A 54 -6.41 -25.16 -4.25
CA THR A 54 -5.03 -24.70 -4.29
C THR A 54 -4.95 -23.19 -4.51
N LEU A 55 -5.76 -22.64 -5.42
CA LEU A 55 -5.85 -21.20 -5.65
C LEU A 55 -6.31 -20.42 -4.42
N LEU A 56 -7.28 -20.96 -3.67
CA LEU A 56 -7.76 -20.34 -2.43
C LEU A 56 -6.70 -20.38 -1.32
N ASP A 57 -5.95 -21.46 -1.20
CA ASP A 57 -4.84 -21.55 -0.25
C ASP A 57 -3.69 -20.59 -0.61
N CYS A 58 -3.33 -20.48 -1.89
CA CYS A 58 -2.37 -19.49 -2.38
C CYS A 58 -2.81 -18.06 -2.05
N LEU A 59 -4.07 -17.72 -2.31
CA LEU A 59 -4.63 -16.40 -1.97
C LEU A 59 -4.54 -16.13 -0.47
N LYS A 60 -4.92 -17.11 0.36
CA LYS A 60 -4.84 -17.00 1.83
C LYS A 60 -3.41 -16.72 2.27
N ASP A 61 -2.43 -17.46 1.75
CA ASP A 61 -1.03 -17.31 2.10
C ASP A 61 -0.48 -15.95 1.69
N ASP A 62 -0.84 -15.46 0.51
CA ASP A 62 -0.41 -14.14 0.03
C ASP A 62 -1.03 -12.99 0.83
N LEU A 63 -2.31 -13.09 1.19
CA LEU A 63 -2.96 -12.13 2.10
C LEU A 63 -2.33 -12.15 3.50
N MET A 64 -1.95 -13.34 3.99
CA MET A 64 -1.27 -13.47 5.27
C MET A 64 0.15 -12.89 5.24
N LYS A 65 0.86 -12.98 4.11
CA LYS A 65 2.14 -12.28 3.91
C LYS A 65 1.94 -10.77 3.94
N LEU A 66 0.95 -10.24 3.22
CA LEU A 66 0.62 -8.81 3.21
C LEU A 66 0.25 -8.27 4.60
N ARG A 67 -0.46 -9.06 5.42
CA ARG A 67 -0.85 -8.68 6.79
C ARG A 67 0.36 -8.47 7.71
N LYS A 68 1.48 -9.15 7.48
CA LYS A 68 2.66 -9.02 8.37
C LYS A 68 3.14 -7.56 8.33
N LYS A 69 3.30 -6.96 9.53
CA LYS A 69 3.72 -5.55 9.69
C LYS A 69 4.98 -5.22 8.90
N SER A 70 5.91 -6.16 8.80
CA SER A 70 7.12 -6.03 7.98
C SER A 70 6.86 -5.95 6.48
N SER A 71 5.79 -6.57 5.95
CA SER A 71 5.39 -6.48 4.54
C SER A 71 4.60 -5.20 4.23
N LEU A 72 3.93 -4.63 5.22
CA LEU A 72 3.25 -3.33 5.13
C LEU A 72 4.26 -2.18 5.23
N GLU A 73 5.29 -2.34 6.05
CA GLU A 73 6.45 -1.45 6.12
C GLU A 73 7.36 -1.61 4.90
N ALA A 74 7.55 -2.86 4.44
CA ALA A 74 8.18 -3.19 3.17
C ALA A 74 7.14 -3.34 2.06
N MET A 75 6.17 -2.43 1.97
CA MET A 75 5.35 -2.21 0.77
C MET A 75 5.94 -1.00 0.04
N PRO A 76 7.16 -1.15 -0.49
CA PRO A 76 8.14 -0.08 -0.57
C PRO A 76 8.44 0.17 -2.04
N ASP A 77 7.79 1.18 -2.60
CA ASP A 77 8.32 1.98 -3.70
C ASP A 77 7.24 3.01 -4.01
N LYS A 78 6.04 2.59 -4.41
CA LYS A 78 5.01 3.53 -4.87
C LYS A 78 4.48 4.46 -3.77
N ALA A 79 4.21 3.94 -2.57
CA ALA A 79 3.74 4.77 -1.46
C ALA A 79 4.85 5.69 -0.92
N ALA A 80 6.08 5.19 -0.85
CA ALA A 80 7.23 5.95 -0.38
C ALA A 80 7.67 7.03 -1.38
N LEU A 81 7.74 6.69 -2.67
CA LEU A 81 7.96 7.62 -3.78
C LEU A 81 6.86 8.67 -3.82
N LEU A 82 5.59 8.28 -3.67
CA LEU A 82 4.50 9.26 -3.61
C LEU A 82 4.67 10.19 -2.40
N CYS A 83 5.02 9.68 -1.21
CA CYS A 83 5.27 10.55 -0.05
C CYS A 83 6.49 11.48 -0.30
N GLN A 84 7.55 10.99 -0.95
CA GLN A 84 8.75 11.76 -1.27
C GLN A 84 8.49 12.86 -2.32
N GLU A 85 7.84 12.52 -3.44
CA GLU A 85 7.42 13.47 -4.48
C GLU A 85 6.50 14.56 -3.94
N MET A 86 5.81 14.26 -2.85
CA MET A 86 4.85 15.13 -2.18
C MET A 86 5.44 15.88 -0.98
N GLY A 87 6.71 15.64 -0.60
CA GLY A 87 7.36 16.27 0.55
C GLY A 87 6.78 15.86 1.91
N LEU A 88 6.13 14.69 1.99
CA LEU A 88 5.45 14.15 3.18
C LEU A 88 6.36 13.26 4.03
N GLU A 89 7.68 13.52 4.01
CA GLU A 89 8.60 12.78 4.85
C GLU A 89 8.25 13.06 6.32
N GLU A 90 8.00 11.99 7.08
CA GLU A 90 7.88 12.09 8.53
C GLU A 90 9.19 12.71 9.02
N GLU A 91 9.13 13.92 9.60
CA GLU A 91 10.26 14.48 10.33
C GLU A 91 10.65 13.42 11.35
N LYS A 92 11.78 12.75 11.12
CA LYS A 92 12.41 11.94 12.15
C LYS A 92 12.59 12.90 13.31
N LYS A 93 11.79 12.74 14.37
CA LYS A 93 12.04 13.39 15.65
C LYS A 93 13.50 13.12 15.94
N LYS A 94 14.33 14.15 15.77
CA LYS A 94 15.68 14.12 16.33
C LYS A 94 15.40 13.94 17.81
N ASP A 95 15.79 12.78 18.36
CA ASP A 95 16.01 12.67 19.78
C ASP A 95 16.89 13.85 20.13
N VAL A 96 16.26 14.89 20.68
CA VAL A 96 16.95 15.97 21.35
C VAL A 96 17.54 15.27 22.55
N LYS A 97 18.76 14.74 22.37
CA LYS A 97 19.60 14.32 23.47
C LYS A 97 19.57 15.49 24.44
N SER A 98 18.94 15.24 25.58
CA SER A 98 18.90 16.10 26.74
C SER A 98 20.24 16.82 26.85
N CYS A 99 20.18 18.15 26.80
CA CYS A 99 21.29 19.01 27.17
C CYS A 99 21.69 18.62 28.60
N PRO A 100 22.89 18.06 28.86
CA PRO A 100 23.35 17.94 30.23
C PRO A 100 23.75 19.35 30.68
N TYR A 101 23.55 19.65 31.96
CA TYR A 101 23.84 20.92 32.65
C TYR A 101 22.65 21.91 32.73
N PHE A 102 21.53 21.45 33.28
CA PHE A 102 21.06 21.94 34.59
C PHE A 102 20.88 20.74 35.52
#